data_AF-A0A2N8M6I7-F1
#
_entry.id   AF-A0A2N8M6I7-F1
#
_cell.length_a   1.000
_cell.length_b   1.000
_cell.length_c   1.000
_cell.angle_alpha   90.00
_cell.angle_beta   90.00
_cell.angle_gamma   90.00
#
_symmetry.space_group_name_H-M   'P 1'
#
loop_
_entity.id
_entity.type
_entity.pdbx_description
1 polymer ?
#
loop_
_entity_poly.entity_id
_entity_poly.type
_entity_poly.pdbx_seq_one_letter_code
_entity_poly.pdbx_strand_id
1 'polypeptide(L)'
;MRQLKKFAVVVWVRKTDAFKAVREQLVSIAEDEPDESTEFEGMVDFHWGFDSHAEAERLTNSLREISHKPEIVVLRLSCYDDIAASVTLKDDRHARH
;
A
#
# COMPACT_ATOMS: atom_id res chain seq x y z
N MET A 1 -16.02 -20.00 3.46
CA MET A 1 -15.72 -18.88 2.54
C MET A 1 -14.86 -17.89 3.28
N ARG A 2 -13.68 -17.53 2.75
CA ARG A 2 -12.90 -16.40 3.28
C ARG A 2 -13.66 -15.14 2.88
N GLN A 3 -14.13 -14.36 3.84
CA GLN A 3 -14.79 -13.09 3.54
C GLN A 3 -13.73 -12.16 2.94
N LEU A 4 -13.97 -11.65 1.74
CA LEU A 4 -13.15 -10.60 1.16
C LEU A 4 -13.23 -9.38 2.08
N LYS A 5 -12.07 -8.88 2.49
CA LYS A 5 -11.97 -7.64 3.25
C LYS A 5 -12.60 -6.52 2.43
N LYS A 6 -13.24 -5.56 3.10
CA LYS A 6 -13.97 -4.47 2.44
C LYS A 6 -13.05 -3.34 1.98
N PHE A 7 -11.98 -3.14 2.74
CA PHE A 7 -10.99 -2.12 2.49
C PHE A 7 -9.62 -2.78 2.33
N ALA A 8 -8.74 -2.12 1.58
CA ALA A 8 -7.34 -2.49 1.52
C ALA A 8 -6.44 -1.26 1.49
N VAL A 9 -5.34 -1.31 2.22
CA VAL A 9 -4.24 -0.38 2.02
C VAL A 9 -3.27 -1.03 1.05
N VAL A 10 -3.04 -0.36 -0.08
CA VAL A 10 -2.22 -0.83 -1.19
C VAL A 10 -0.99 0.06 -1.32
N VAL A 11 0.19 -0.55 -1.24
CA VAL A 11 1.48 0.13 -1.39
C VAL A 11 2.27 -0.52 -2.50
N TRP A 12 2.75 0.25 -3.47
CA TRP A 12 3.65 -0.26 -4.52
C TRP A 12 5.05 0.25 -4.29
N VAL A 13 6.03 -0.65 -4.34
CA VAL A 13 7.44 -0.36 -4.08
C VAL A 13 8.30 -0.81 -5.25
N ARG A 14 9.12 0.07 -5.81
CA ARG A 14 10.13 -0.28 -6.83
C ARG A 14 11.21 -1.18 -6.23
N LYS A 15 11.60 -2.23 -6.94
CA LYS A 15 12.71 -3.12 -6.59
C LYS A 15 14.04 -2.47 -6.94
N THR A 16 14.49 -1.55 -6.10
CA THR A 16 15.85 -0.99 -6.11
C THR A 16 16.72 -1.71 -5.07
N ASP A 17 18.00 -1.34 -4.96
CA ASP A 17 18.89 -1.85 -3.91
C ASP A 17 18.38 -1.52 -2.48
N ALA A 18 17.54 -0.48 -2.35
CA ALA A 18 16.93 -0.09 -1.08
C ALA A 18 15.65 -0.89 -0.74
N PHE A 19 15.15 -1.73 -1.66
CA PHE A 19 13.85 -2.40 -1.54
C PHE A 19 13.66 -3.13 -0.20
N LYS A 20 14.67 -3.91 0.21
CA LYS A 20 14.60 -4.69 1.46
C LYS A 20 14.37 -3.78 2.68
N ALA A 21 15.13 -2.69 2.78
CA ALA A 21 15.01 -1.73 3.86
C ALA A 21 13.67 -0.99 3.84
N VAL A 22 13.14 -0.66 2.65
CA VAL A 22 11.82 -0.03 2.50
C VAL A 22 10.72 -1.00 2.94
N ARG A 23 10.77 -2.27 2.52
CA ARG A 23 9.80 -3.30 2.96
C ARG A 23 9.83 -3.48 4.48
N GLU A 24 11.00 -3.59 5.08
CA GLU A 24 11.14 -3.74 6.55
C GLU A 24 10.54 -2.55 7.29
N GLN A 25 10.73 -1.32 6.80
CA GLN A 25 10.10 -0.14 7.36
C GLN A 25 8.57 -0.15 7.18
N LEU A 26 8.06 -0.59 6.03
CA LEU A 26 6.62 -0.73 5.79
C LEU A 26 5.98 -1.71 6.78
N VAL A 27 6.55 -2.91 6.93
CA VAL A 27 6.06 -3.92 7.88
C VAL A 27 6.16 -3.42 9.31
N SER A 28 7.24 -2.70 9.67
CA SER A 28 7.37 -2.11 11.00
C SER A 28 6.33 -1.02 11.29
N ILE A 29 5.94 -0.21 10.30
CA ILE A 29 4.90 0.82 10.46
C ILE A 29 3.50 0.18 10.46
N ALA A 30 3.31 -0.86 9.66
CA ALA A 30 2.05 -1.60 9.58
C ALA A 30 1.81 -2.49 10.81
N GLU A 31 2.85 -2.76 11.59
CA GLU A 31 2.85 -3.68 12.73
C GLU A 31 2.48 -5.13 12.35
N ASP A 32 2.36 -5.43 11.06
CA ASP A 32 2.04 -6.74 10.51
C ASP A 32 2.54 -6.92 9.07
N GLU A 33 2.73 -8.16 8.66
CA GLU A 33 3.05 -8.52 7.27
C GLU A 33 1.83 -8.28 6.36
N PRO A 34 2.02 -7.97 5.07
CA PRO A 34 0.92 -7.82 4.13
C PRO A 34 0.23 -9.17 3.91
N ASP A 35 -1.09 -9.14 3.77
CA ASP A 35 -1.91 -10.32 3.47
C ASP A 35 -1.55 -10.92 2.10
N GLU A 36 -1.19 -10.04 1.16
CA GLU A 36 -0.83 -10.38 -0.20
C GLU A 36 0.31 -9.49 -0.70
N SER A 37 1.21 -10.09 -1.48
CA SER A 37 2.25 -9.37 -2.19
C SER A 37 2.43 -9.92 -3.59
N THR A 38 2.39 -9.08 -4.62
CA THR A 38 2.61 -9.50 -6.00
C THR A 38 3.73 -8.68 -6.65
N GLU A 39 4.61 -9.36 -7.37
CA GLU A 39 5.67 -8.71 -8.14
C GLU A 39 5.21 -8.45 -9.57
N PHE A 40 5.37 -7.22 -10.04
CA PHE A 40 4.99 -6.80 -11.39
C PHE A 40 5.92 -5.70 -11.91
N GLU A 41 6.48 -5.89 -13.10
CA GLU A 41 7.32 -4.89 -13.81
C GLU A 41 8.41 -4.20 -12.93
N GLY A 42 9.13 -4.99 -12.12
CA GLY A 42 10.19 -4.46 -11.24
C GLY A 42 9.67 -3.69 -10.03
N MET A 43 8.38 -3.83 -9.71
CA MET A 43 7.74 -3.34 -8.50
C MET A 43 7.13 -4.52 -7.73
N VAL A 44 6.89 -4.32 -6.43
CA VAL A 44 6.08 -5.22 -5.61
C VAL A 44 4.94 -4.41 -5.02
N ASP A 45 3.72 -4.89 -5.20
CA ASP A 45 2.57 -4.36 -4.49
C ASP A 45 2.33 -5.16 -3.20
N PHE A 46 1.93 -4.45 -2.15
CA PHE A 46 1.64 -4.99 -0.84
C PHE A 46 0.23 -4.57 -0.44
N HIS A 47 -0.55 -5.53 0.05
CA HIS A 47 -1.94 -5.32 0.43
C HIS A 47 -2.15 -5.71 1.89
N TRP A 48 -2.75 -4.80 2.66
CA TRP A 48 -3.28 -5.07 4.00
C TRP A 48 -4.79 -4.87 3.96
N GLY A 49 -5.54 -5.93 4.27
CA GLY A 49 -7.00 -5.96 4.18
C GLY A 49 -7.69 -5.68 5.51
N PHE A 50 -8.72 -4.84 5.49
CA PHE A 50 -9.47 -4.41 6.67
C PHE A 50 -10.99 -4.56 6.48
N ASP A 51 -11.68 -4.84 7.58
CA ASP A 51 -13.15 -4.82 7.62
C ASP A 51 -13.70 -3.42 7.90
N SER A 52 -12.86 -2.54 8.47
CA SER A 52 -13.21 -1.17 8.87
C SER A 52 -12.42 -0.12 8.09
N HIS A 53 -13.13 0.89 7.56
CA HIS A 53 -12.51 2.05 6.93
C HIS A 53 -11.54 2.75 7.90
N ALA A 54 -11.92 2.87 9.17
CA ALA A 54 -11.12 3.59 10.16
C ALA A 54 -9.78 2.90 10.45
N GLU A 55 -9.70 1.57 10.34
CA GLU A 55 -8.45 0.82 10.47
C GLU A 55 -7.55 1.04 9.25
N ALA A 56 -8.11 0.88 8.05
CA ALA A 56 -7.39 1.14 6.81
C ALA A 56 -6.88 2.60 6.74
N GLU A 57 -7.68 3.56 7.19
CA GLU A 57 -7.31 4.97 7.24
C GLU A 57 -6.18 5.24 8.24
N ARG A 58 -6.21 4.61 9.42
CA ARG A 58 -5.10 4.72 10.40
C ARG A 58 -3.78 4.23 9.81
N LEU A 59 -3.79 3.06 9.17
CA LEU A 59 -2.58 2.54 8.53
C LEU A 59 -2.13 3.46 7.39
N THR A 60 -3.05 3.86 6.52
CA THR A 60 -2.75 4.75 5.38
C THR A 60 -2.11 6.07 5.83
N ASN A 61 -2.61 6.66 6.91
CA ASN A 61 -2.06 7.88 7.49
C ASN A 61 -0.68 7.66 8.12
N SER A 62 -0.46 6.52 8.78
CA SER A 62 0.85 6.16 9.35
C SER A 62 1.92 5.96 8.27
N LEU A 63 1.51 5.46 7.10
CA LEU A 63 2.38 5.27 5.93
C LEU A 63 2.64 6.55 5.12
N ARG A 64 1.99 7.68 5.47
CA ARG A 64 2.15 8.93 4.71
C ARG A 64 3.59 9.43 4.71
N GLU A 65 4.28 9.37 5.85
CA GLU A 65 5.66 9.85 5.96
C GLU A 65 6.63 9.03 5.07
N ILE A 66 6.52 7.70 5.10
CA ILE A 66 7.39 6.84 4.28
C ILE A 66 7.08 6.98 2.79
N SER A 67 5.86 7.39 2.41
CA SER A 67 5.45 7.59 1.01
C SER A 67 6.29 8.63 0.26
N HIS A 68 7.02 9.50 0.96
CA HIS A 68 7.96 10.43 0.33
C HIS A 68 9.19 9.75 -0.27
N LYS A 69 9.48 8.50 0.09
CA LYS A 69 10.57 7.74 -0.52
C LYS A 69 10.32 7.53 -2.03
N PRO A 70 11.35 7.66 -2.88
CA PRO A 70 11.23 7.47 -4.32
C PRO A 70 10.87 6.03 -4.70
N GLU A 71 11.18 5.05 -3.84
CA GLU A 71 10.82 3.65 -4.06
C GLU A 71 9.31 3.42 -3.93
N ILE A 72 8.62 4.15 -3.04
CA ILE A 72 7.17 4.02 -2.90
C ILE A 72 6.52 4.79 -4.05
N VAL A 73 5.88 4.09 -4.97
CA VAL A 73 5.23 4.72 -6.14
C VAL A 73 3.72 4.77 -6.01
N VAL A 74 3.12 3.96 -5.15
CA VAL A 74 1.69 4.03 -4.85
C VAL A 74 1.48 3.94 -3.36
N LEU A 75 0.57 4.77 -2.84
CA LEU A 75 -0.07 4.57 -1.55
C LEU A 75 -1.56 4.90 -1.72
N ARG A 76 -2.42 3.90 -1.51
CA ARG A 76 -3.86 4.02 -1.72
C ARG A 76 -4.65 3.26 -0.66
N LEU A 77 -5.70 3.89 -0.14
CA LEU A 77 -6.79 3.21 0.54
C LEU A 77 -7.85 2.87 -0.50
N SER A 78 -8.10 1.58 -0.70
CA SER A 78 -9.14 1.06 -1.59
C SER A 78 -10.37 0.65 -0.79
N CYS A 79 -11.54 1.01 -1.30
CA CYS A 79 -12.83 0.49 -0.85
C CYS A 79 -13.40 -0.38 -1.97
N TYR A 80 -13.58 -1.68 -1.71
CA TYR A 80 -14.06 -2.61 -2.73
C TYR A 80 -15.57 -2.58 -2.92
N ASP A 81 -16.32 -2.17 -1.90
CA ASP A 81 -17.78 -1.99 -1.97
C ASP A 81 -18.16 -0.71 -2.72
N ASP A 82 -17.31 0.33 -2.67
CA ASP A 82 -17.47 1.60 -3.38
C ASP A 82 -16.11 2.15 -3.85
N ILE A 83 -15.81 1.93 -5.13
CA ILE A 83 -14.54 2.36 -5.73
C ILE A 83 -14.37 3.89 -5.65
N ALA A 84 -15.46 4.66 -5.71
CA ALA A 84 -15.41 6.12 -5.65
C ALA A 84 -15.04 6.64 -4.24
N ALA A 85 -15.24 5.81 -3.20
CA ALA A 85 -14.79 6.09 -1.84
C ALA A 85 -13.30 5.74 -1.60
N SER A 86 -12.59 5.21 -2.59
CA SER A 86 -11.14 4.99 -2.48
C SER A 86 -10.36 6.31 -2.46
N VAL A 87 -9.29 6.36 -1.70
CA VAL A 87 -8.42 7.54 -1.58
C VAL A 87 -6.99 7.18 -2.00
N THR A 88 -6.48 7.87 -3.01
CA THR A 88 -5.08 7.75 -3.44
C THR A 88 -4.27 8.88 -2.83
N LEU A 89 -3.26 8.56 -2.03
CA LEU A 89 -2.33 9.54 -1.44
C LEU A 89 -1.13 9.79 -2.35
N LYS A 90 -0.69 8.77 -3.08
CA LYS A 90 0.43 8.84 -4.02
C LYS A 90 0.19 7.88 -5.18
N ASP A 91 0.49 8.33 -6.41
CA ASP A 91 0.54 7.48 -7.60
C ASP A 91 1.53 8.05 -8.64
N ASP A 92 2.78 7.62 -8.53
CA ASP A 92 3.90 8.00 -9.40
C ASP A 92 4.16 6.98 -10.51
N ARG A 93 3.25 6.03 -10.73
CA ARG A 93 3.38 5.02 -11.80
C ARG A 93 3.39 5.65 -13.20
N HIS A 94 2.90 6.88 -13.33
CA HIS A 94 2.76 7.62 -14.58
C HIS A 94 3.74 8.78 -14.78
N ALA A 95 4.85 8.88 -14.02
CA ALA A 95 5.90 9.85 -14.34
C ALA A 95 6.66 9.44 -15.63
N ARG A 96 5.98 9.55 -16.78
CA ARG A 96 6.60 9.69 -18.09
C ARG A 96 6.96 11.17 -18.23
N HIS A 97 8.26 11.46 -18.31
CA HIS A 97 8.74 12.75 -18.84
C HIS A 97 8.30 12.92 -20.30
#